data_AF-V6SIT9-F1
#
_entry.id   AF-V6SIT9-F1
#
_cell.length_a   1.000
_cell.length_b   1.000
_cell.length_c   1.000
_cell.angle_alpha   90.00
_cell.angle_beta   90.00
_cell.angle_gamma   90.00
#
_symmetry.space_group_name_H-M   'P 1'
#
loop_
_entity.id
_entity.type
_entity.pdbx_description
1 polymer ?
#
loop_
_entity_poly.entity_id
_entity_poly.type
_entity_poly.pdbx_seq_one_letter_code
_entity_poly.pdbx_strand_id
1 'polypeptide(L)'
;MTENTDTGDEISDNLLPLEPEKTNDNKEPDTITTKENETMEAHPHVHHNGKKNWKAYFWEFLMLFLAVFCGFLAEYRLEHVIEHNREEVLMYSLTEDLQTDYTQLETYIGWRTETDGEFDSIVKMLAKPTRDENTYHLYKFTNNATLRFGLPDISERTILQLKNAGGLRLIRNKAVSNAINKHYMNVNRMKSTYETERFVRLKLLDSRANLFDASVFIQPEIPREGIKLMTNDYVIINHFMSDVLAAKQLNKRLIGELDQVKKSSAHLKQLIEKEYPIK
;
A
#
# COMPACT_ATOMS: atom_id res chain seq x y z
N MET A 1 -31.12 55.90 -28.12
CA MET A 1 -30.85 54.87 -29.14
C MET A 1 -30.10 53.76 -28.42
N THR A 2 -30.69 52.96 -27.53
CA THR A 2 -31.90 52.10 -27.65
C THR A 2 -31.89 51.27 -28.92
N GLU A 3 -31.44 50.02 -28.83
CA GLU A 3 -32.33 48.88 -29.05
C GLU A 3 -31.80 47.63 -28.32
N ASN A 4 -32.71 47.02 -27.54
CA ASN A 4 -32.61 45.76 -26.83
C ASN A 4 -33.08 44.64 -27.77
N THR A 5 -32.41 43.50 -27.75
CA THR A 5 -32.98 42.13 -27.81
C THR A 5 -31.91 41.25 -27.15
N ASP A 6 -31.98 40.93 -25.87
CA ASP A 6 -32.84 39.90 -25.27
C ASP A 6 -32.95 38.62 -26.10
N THR A 7 -32.15 37.63 -25.72
CA THR A 7 -32.59 36.25 -25.54
C THR A 7 -31.75 35.62 -24.43
N GLY A 8 -32.39 35.31 -23.29
CA GLY A 8 -32.03 34.18 -22.43
C GLY A 8 -32.03 32.87 -23.24
N ASP A 9 -31.65 31.71 -22.73
CA ASP A 9 -31.58 31.24 -21.37
C ASP A 9 -30.78 29.91 -21.42
N GLU A 10 -30.44 29.40 -20.24
CA GLU A 10 -30.24 27.97 -19.96
C GLU A 10 -29.01 27.24 -20.55
N ILE A 11 -27.98 27.16 -19.71
CA ILE A 11 -27.13 25.96 -19.64
C ILE A 11 -28.05 24.81 -19.19
N SER A 12 -28.59 24.09 -20.18
CA SER A 12 -29.39 22.90 -19.98
C SER A 12 -28.55 21.79 -19.36
N ASP A 13 -28.82 21.50 -18.09
CA ASP A 13 -28.62 20.20 -17.45
C ASP A 13 -29.21 19.11 -18.37
N ASN A 14 -28.36 18.47 -19.18
CA ASN A 14 -28.76 17.25 -19.89
C ASN A 14 -28.60 16.04 -18.94
N LEU A 15 -29.32 16.10 -17.83
CA LEU A 15 -29.88 14.94 -17.16
C LEU A 15 -31.09 14.51 -18.00
N LEU A 16 -30.87 13.71 -19.03
CA LEU A 16 -31.99 13.06 -19.69
C LEU A 16 -32.56 11.96 -18.79
N PRO A 17 -33.88 11.91 -18.57
CA PRO A 17 -34.52 11.04 -17.60
C PRO A 17 -34.63 9.64 -18.16
N LEU A 18 -34.15 8.64 -17.42
CA LEU A 18 -34.61 7.27 -17.63
C LEU A 18 -36.04 7.19 -17.04
N GLU A 19 -37.03 7.27 -17.93
CA GLU A 19 -38.41 6.92 -17.62
C GLU A 19 -38.50 5.48 -17.10
N PRO A 20 -39.42 5.19 -16.15
CA PRO A 20 -39.47 3.92 -15.48
C PRO A 20 -40.08 2.85 -16.40
N GLU A 21 -39.21 2.00 -16.93
CA GLU A 21 -39.64 0.75 -17.54
C GLU A 21 -40.17 -0.17 -16.44
N LYS A 22 -41.50 -0.36 -16.45
CA LYS A 22 -42.21 -1.29 -15.58
C LYS A 22 -41.77 -2.72 -15.91
N THR A 23 -40.96 -3.31 -15.05
CA THR A 23 -40.89 -4.77 -14.90
C THR A 23 -40.99 -5.12 -13.42
N ASN A 24 -42.22 -5.50 -13.09
CA ASN A 24 -42.64 -6.14 -11.87
C ASN A 24 -42.05 -7.56 -11.85
N ASP A 25 -41.25 -7.89 -10.83
CA ASP A 25 -41.15 -9.26 -10.30
C ASP A 25 -40.43 -9.25 -8.95
N ASN A 26 -41.12 -8.72 -7.94
CA ASN A 26 -40.98 -9.20 -6.58
C ASN A 26 -41.60 -10.60 -6.53
N LYS A 27 -40.76 -11.63 -6.42
CA LYS A 27 -41.21 -12.96 -5.98
C LYS A 27 -40.92 -13.13 -4.50
N GLU A 28 -41.79 -12.50 -3.70
CA GLU A 28 -42.33 -13.18 -2.53
C GLU A 28 -42.99 -14.49 -3.00
N PRO A 29 -42.80 -15.63 -2.33
CA PRO A 29 -43.69 -16.76 -2.50
C PRO A 29 -45.00 -16.43 -1.76
N ASP A 30 -46.01 -16.15 -2.56
CA ASP A 30 -47.39 -16.06 -2.12
C ASP A 30 -47.84 -17.34 -1.42
N THR A 31 -48.67 -17.09 -0.42
CA THR A 31 -49.44 -18.05 0.35
C THR A 31 -50.42 -18.79 -0.57
N ILE A 32 -50.17 -20.08 -0.84
CA ILE A 32 -51.25 -20.98 -1.27
C ILE A 32 -51.87 -21.58 -0.01
N THR A 33 -53.12 -21.19 0.21
CA THR A 33 -54.02 -21.80 1.19
C THR A 33 -54.47 -23.14 0.64
N THR A 34 -53.86 -24.24 1.09
CA THR A 34 -54.43 -25.58 0.95
C THR A 34 -54.99 -25.98 2.31
N LYS A 35 -56.32 -25.94 2.45
CA LYS A 35 -57.02 -26.65 3.51
C LYS A 35 -56.88 -28.15 3.22
N GLU A 36 -55.95 -28.80 3.90
CA GLU A 36 -55.98 -30.24 4.12
C GLU A 36 -56.12 -30.47 5.63
N ASN A 37 -57.34 -30.84 6.03
CA ASN A 37 -57.61 -31.42 7.34
C ASN A 37 -57.06 -32.84 7.30
N GLU A 38 -55.88 -33.07 7.86
CA GLU A 38 -55.49 -34.42 8.29
C GLU A 38 -54.52 -34.31 9.48
N THR A 39 -55.12 -34.55 10.65
CA THR A 39 -54.50 -34.92 11.92
C THR A 39 -53.18 -34.22 12.26
N MET A 40 -53.28 -33.13 13.01
CA MET A 40 -52.24 -32.79 13.97
C MET A 40 -51.90 -34.07 14.74
N GLU A 41 -50.72 -34.65 14.51
CA GLU A 41 -50.03 -35.35 15.57
C GLU A 41 -49.87 -34.31 16.67
N ALA A 42 -50.84 -34.31 17.58
CA ALA A 42 -50.70 -33.69 18.87
C ALA A 42 -49.39 -34.24 19.40
N HIS A 43 -48.32 -33.43 19.35
CA HIS A 43 -47.25 -33.58 20.33
C HIS A 43 -48.00 -33.77 21.65
N PRO A 44 -47.88 -34.92 22.31
CA PRO A 44 -48.46 -35.05 23.61
C PRO A 44 -47.76 -33.97 24.41
N HIS A 45 -48.45 -32.85 24.64
CA HIS A 45 -48.24 -32.05 25.81
C HIS A 45 -48.55 -33.02 26.93
N VAL A 46 -47.51 -33.75 27.33
CA VAL A 46 -47.48 -34.46 28.58
C VAL A 46 -47.62 -33.36 29.61
N HIS A 47 -48.88 -33.03 29.90
CA HIS A 47 -49.27 -32.34 31.11
C HIS A 47 -48.82 -33.29 32.22
N HIS A 48 -47.58 -33.10 32.67
CA HIS A 48 -47.11 -33.62 33.93
C HIS A 48 -47.93 -32.93 35.03
N ASN A 49 -49.18 -33.35 35.19
CA ASN A 49 -50.08 -33.04 36.30
C ASN A 49 -49.67 -33.87 37.52
N GLY A 50 -48.39 -33.77 37.89
CA GLY A 50 -47.84 -34.20 39.16
C GLY A 50 -47.07 -33.03 39.73
N LYS A 51 -47.17 -32.78 41.04
CA LYS A 51 -46.37 -31.76 41.72
C LYS A 51 -44.91 -31.90 41.27
N LYS A 52 -44.40 -30.94 40.47
CA LYS A 52 -43.00 -30.95 40.04
C LYS A 52 -42.15 -30.89 41.29
N ASN A 53 -41.50 -32.00 41.61
CA ASN A 53 -40.56 -32.05 42.71
C ASN A 53 -39.39 -31.12 42.37
N TRP A 54 -38.75 -30.49 43.35
CA TRP A 54 -37.59 -29.61 43.17
C TRP A 54 -36.52 -30.19 42.21
N LYS A 55 -36.34 -31.51 42.22
CA LYS A 55 -35.45 -32.23 41.28
C LYS A 55 -35.84 -32.01 39.81
N ALA A 56 -37.12 -32.00 39.46
CA ALA A 56 -37.60 -31.76 38.09
C ALA A 56 -37.26 -30.35 37.62
N TYR A 57 -37.49 -29.33 38.47
CA TYR A 57 -37.08 -27.95 38.16
C TYR A 57 -35.56 -27.80 38.00
N PHE A 58 -34.78 -28.50 38.82
CA PHE A 58 -33.32 -28.50 38.70
C PHE A 58 -32.86 -29.12 37.37
N TRP A 59 -33.45 -30.25 36.94
CA TRP A 59 -33.12 -30.87 35.65
C TRP A 59 -33.59 -30.05 34.45
N GLU A 60 -34.74 -29.38 34.54
CA GLU A 60 -35.21 -28.43 33.52
C GLU A 60 -34.28 -27.22 33.42
N PHE A 61 -33.88 -26.64 34.55
CA PHE A 61 -32.87 -25.58 34.60
C PHE A 61 -31.54 -26.06 34.01
N LEU A 62 -31.07 -27.25 34.41
CA LEU A 62 -29.79 -27.78 33.93
C LEU A 62 -29.82 -28.03 32.42
N MET A 63 -30.94 -28.51 31.87
CA MET A 63 -31.10 -28.70 30.42
C MET A 63 -31.05 -27.36 29.67
N LEU A 64 -31.80 -26.35 30.11
CA LEU A 64 -31.79 -25.02 29.50
C LEU A 64 -30.43 -24.32 29.67
N PHE A 65 -29.83 -24.42 30.85
CA PHE A 65 -28.49 -23.91 31.15
C PHE A 65 -27.46 -24.56 30.25
N LEU A 66 -27.47 -25.89 30.10
CA LEU A 66 -26.53 -26.62 29.27
C LEU A 66 -26.72 -26.28 27.79
N ALA A 67 -27.96 -26.11 27.32
CA ALA A 67 -28.22 -25.70 25.93
C ALA A 67 -27.58 -24.34 25.62
N VAL A 68 -27.78 -23.34 26.48
CA VAL A 68 -27.19 -22.01 26.33
C VAL A 68 -25.68 -22.04 26.51
N PHE A 69 -25.18 -22.74 27.54
CA PHE A 69 -23.75 -22.88 27.84
C PHE A 69 -22.99 -23.57 26.70
N CYS A 70 -23.53 -24.65 26.13
CA CYS A 70 -22.93 -25.33 24.98
C CYS A 70 -22.94 -24.44 23.73
N GLY A 71 -24.00 -23.64 23.51
CA GLY A 71 -24.03 -22.64 22.44
C GLY A 71 -22.85 -21.66 22.54
N PHE A 72 -22.67 -21.04 23.71
CA PHE A 72 -21.54 -20.15 23.96
C PHE A 72 -20.18 -20.85 23.83
N LEU A 73 -20.04 -22.09 24.32
CA LEU A 73 -18.79 -22.84 24.21
C LEU A 73 -18.46 -23.21 22.76
N ALA A 74 -19.47 -23.56 21.96
CA ALA A 74 -19.33 -23.86 20.55
C ALA A 74 -18.88 -22.63 19.76
N GLU A 75 -19.50 -21.47 20.00
CA GLU A 75 -19.10 -20.20 19.39
C GLU A 75 -17.66 -19.81 19.77
N TYR A 76 -17.32 -19.86 21.06
CA TYR A 76 -15.95 -19.58 21.53
C TYR A 76 -14.90 -20.48 20.86
N ARG A 77 -15.19 -21.78 20.73
CA ARG A 77 -14.29 -22.72 20.07
C ARG A 77 -14.20 -22.48 18.57
N LEU A 78 -15.32 -22.22 17.90
CA LEU A 78 -15.37 -21.95 16.47
C LEU A 78 -14.60 -20.68 16.12
N GLU A 79 -14.79 -19.60 16.88
CA GLU A 79 -14.08 -18.33 16.70
C GLU A 79 -12.57 -18.54 16.80
N HIS A 80 -12.09 -19.23 17.84
CA HIS A 80 -10.66 -19.52 18.00
C HIS A 80 -10.06 -20.32 16.83
N VAL A 81 -10.79 -21.29 16.29
CA VAL A 81 -10.33 -22.06 15.13
C VAL A 81 -10.28 -21.19 13.87
N ILE A 82 -11.30 -20.37 13.63
CA ILE A 82 -11.36 -19.47 12.48
C ILE A 82 -10.26 -18.40 12.56
N GLU A 83 -10.06 -17.79 13.73
CA GLU A 83 -9.01 -16.79 13.97
C GLU A 83 -7.62 -17.40 13.72
N HIS A 84 -7.38 -18.64 14.18
CA HIS A 84 -6.11 -19.33 13.94
C HIS A 84 -5.85 -19.59 12.44
N ASN A 85 -6.84 -20.10 11.72
CA ASN A 85 -6.72 -20.35 10.29
C ASN A 85 -6.47 -19.03 9.52
N ARG A 86 -7.13 -17.94 9.92
CA ARG A 86 -6.91 -16.61 9.32
C ARG A 86 -5.51 -16.07 9.60
N GLU A 87 -5.01 -16.22 10.83
CA GLU A 87 -3.63 -15.87 11.20
C GLU A 87 -2.65 -16.56 10.27
N GLU A 88 -2.79 -17.88 10.07
CA GLU A 88 -1.90 -18.69 9.24
C GLU A 88 -1.90 -18.24 7.77
N VAL A 89 -3.09 -18.05 7.17
CA VAL A 89 -3.23 -17.56 5.79
C VAL A 89 -2.59 -16.18 5.60
N LEU A 90 -2.76 -15.27 6.57
CA LEU A 90 -2.13 -13.95 6.52
C LEU A 90 -0.60 -14.04 6.64
N MET A 91 -0.07 -14.95 7.44
CA MET A 91 1.38 -15.15 7.56
C MET A 91 2.01 -15.72 6.28
N TYR A 92 1.32 -16.62 5.59
CA TYR A 92 1.77 -17.11 4.28
C TYR A 92 1.75 -16.02 3.22
N SER A 93 0.64 -15.28 3.08
CA SER A 93 0.55 -14.15 2.15
C SER A 93 1.62 -13.09 2.42
N LEU A 94 1.91 -12.82 3.69
CA LEU A 94 2.96 -11.88 4.08
C LEU A 94 4.35 -12.39 3.67
N THR A 95 4.61 -13.69 3.77
CA THR A 95 5.89 -14.29 3.37
C THR A 95 6.13 -14.17 1.87
N GLU A 96 5.10 -14.37 1.05
CA GLU A 96 5.14 -14.19 -0.41
C GLU A 96 5.39 -12.71 -0.79
N ASP A 97 4.68 -11.79 -0.14
CA ASP A 97 4.86 -10.34 -0.30
C ASP A 97 6.33 -9.97 0.01
N LEU A 98 6.87 -10.40 1.16
CA LEU A 98 8.24 -10.10 1.60
C LEU A 98 9.31 -10.66 0.66
N GLN A 99 9.08 -11.82 0.03
CA GLN A 99 10.00 -12.41 -0.93
C GLN A 99 10.08 -11.57 -2.23
N THR A 100 8.94 -11.06 -2.67
CA THR A 100 8.84 -10.19 -3.86
C THR A 100 9.53 -8.85 -3.61
N ASP A 101 9.28 -8.27 -2.44
CA ASP A 101 9.86 -7.00 -2.01
C ASP A 101 11.39 -7.07 -1.92
N TYR A 102 11.96 -8.20 -1.47
CA TYR A 102 13.40 -8.38 -1.30
C TYR A 102 14.17 -8.14 -2.61
N THR A 103 13.73 -8.73 -3.71
CA THR A 103 14.39 -8.61 -5.02
C THR A 103 14.31 -7.19 -5.57
N GLN A 104 13.17 -6.52 -5.36
CA GLN A 104 12.99 -5.13 -5.75
C GLN A 104 13.93 -4.23 -4.93
N LEU A 105 14.01 -4.44 -3.61
CA LEU A 105 14.88 -3.66 -2.72
C LEU A 105 16.34 -3.71 -3.15
N GLU A 106 16.88 -4.89 -3.48
CA GLU A 106 18.27 -5.01 -3.98
C GLU A 106 18.49 -4.23 -5.28
N THR A 107 17.54 -4.32 -6.21
CA THR A 107 17.61 -3.61 -7.50
C THR A 107 17.68 -2.10 -7.29
N TYR A 108 16.78 -1.55 -6.45
CA TYR A 108 16.74 -0.12 -6.17
C TYR A 108 17.93 0.37 -5.34
N ILE A 109 18.46 -0.45 -4.42
CA ILE A 109 19.71 -0.14 -3.70
C ILE A 109 20.89 -0.03 -4.69
N GLY A 110 21.01 -0.97 -5.62
CA GLY A 110 22.04 -0.93 -6.67
C GLY A 110 21.93 0.34 -7.52
N TRP A 111 20.72 0.63 -8.01
CA TRP A 111 20.47 1.81 -8.83
C TRP A 111 20.80 3.13 -8.13
N ARG A 112 20.39 3.26 -6.86
CA ARG A 112 20.69 4.45 -6.07
C ARG A 112 22.16 4.58 -5.73
N THR A 113 22.87 3.47 -5.55
CA THR A 113 24.32 3.47 -5.31
C THR A 113 25.09 3.94 -6.54
N GLU A 114 24.70 3.50 -7.74
CA GLU A 114 25.26 4.02 -8.99
C GLU A 114 25.02 5.54 -9.12
N THR A 115 23.78 5.97 -8.88
CA THR A 115 23.41 7.38 -8.94
C THR A 115 24.09 8.24 -7.86
N ASP A 116 24.47 7.66 -6.72
CA ASP A 116 25.32 8.33 -5.72
C ASP A 116 26.70 8.72 -6.30
N GLY A 117 27.30 7.81 -7.08
CA GLY A 117 28.56 8.05 -7.79
C GLY A 117 28.42 9.03 -8.96
N GLU A 118 27.24 9.12 -9.57
CA GLU A 118 26.92 10.15 -10.58
C GLU A 118 26.90 11.54 -9.95
N PHE A 119 26.34 11.72 -8.75
CA PHE A 119 26.41 13.02 -8.05
C PHE A 119 27.85 13.46 -7.79
N ASP A 120 28.70 12.54 -7.34
CA ASP A 120 30.12 12.84 -7.13
C ASP A 120 30.81 13.27 -8.42
N SER A 121 30.52 12.58 -9.51
CA SER A 121 31.07 12.88 -10.82
C SER A 121 30.61 14.27 -11.30
N ILE A 122 29.33 14.61 -11.17
CA ILE A 122 28.79 15.92 -11.55
C ILE A 122 29.49 17.05 -10.82
N VAL A 123 29.56 16.99 -9.48
CA VAL A 123 30.19 18.03 -8.66
C VAL A 123 31.67 18.17 -9.02
N LYS A 124 32.39 17.04 -9.14
CA LYS A 124 33.81 17.04 -9.51
C LYS A 124 34.07 17.60 -10.90
N MET A 125 33.17 17.36 -11.86
CA MET A 125 33.32 17.86 -13.23
C MET A 125 33.05 19.36 -13.32
N LEU A 126 31.99 19.84 -12.69
CA LEU A 126 31.63 21.27 -12.67
C LEU A 126 32.62 22.12 -11.87
N ALA A 127 33.24 21.57 -10.82
CA ALA A 127 34.25 22.28 -10.04
C ALA A 127 35.55 22.55 -10.83
N LYS A 128 35.80 21.85 -11.95
CA LYS A 128 37.01 22.05 -12.75
C LYS A 128 36.90 23.30 -13.64
N PRO A 129 38.04 23.97 -13.93
CA PRO A 129 38.09 24.99 -14.98
C PRO A 129 37.80 24.43 -16.37
N THR A 130 38.10 23.15 -16.60
CA THR A 130 37.92 22.44 -17.87
C THR A 130 36.56 21.74 -18.00
N ARG A 131 35.52 22.28 -17.36
CA ARG A 131 34.16 21.71 -17.33
C ARG A 131 33.53 21.52 -18.72
N ASP A 132 33.96 22.31 -19.70
CA ASP A 132 33.48 22.27 -21.08
C ASP A 132 34.09 21.13 -21.92
N GLU A 133 35.12 20.43 -21.42
CA GLU A 133 35.81 19.37 -22.18
C GLU A 133 35.08 18.01 -22.15
N ASN A 134 34.23 17.76 -21.15
CA ASN A 134 33.56 16.45 -20.94
C ASN A 134 32.05 16.58 -20.75
N THR A 135 31.44 17.49 -21.50
CA THR A 135 30.00 17.84 -21.42
C THR A 135 29.07 16.67 -21.72
N TYR A 136 29.48 15.72 -22.57
CA TYR A 136 28.73 14.48 -22.83
C TYR A 136 28.49 13.65 -21.56
N HIS A 137 29.56 13.38 -20.81
CA HIS A 137 29.47 12.61 -19.56
C HIS A 137 28.72 13.39 -18.49
N LEU A 138 28.98 14.70 -18.39
CA LEU A 138 28.29 15.56 -17.45
C LEU A 138 26.78 15.57 -17.70
N TYR A 139 26.37 15.69 -18.97
CA TYR A 139 24.99 15.60 -19.39
C TYR A 139 24.38 14.25 -19.00
N LYS A 140 25.04 13.13 -19.35
CA LYS A 140 24.54 11.78 -19.06
C LYS A 140 24.32 11.57 -17.57
N PHE A 141 25.32 11.91 -16.75
CA PHE A 141 25.23 11.81 -15.30
C PHE A 141 24.14 12.72 -14.75
N THR A 142 24.06 13.96 -15.23
CA THR A 142 23.01 14.91 -14.80
C THR A 142 21.62 14.37 -15.12
N ASN A 143 21.40 13.81 -16.31
CA ASN A 143 20.11 13.25 -16.68
C ASN A 143 19.69 12.10 -15.76
N ASN A 144 20.59 11.14 -15.55
CA ASN A 144 20.34 10.01 -14.65
C ASN A 144 20.09 10.48 -13.22
N ALA A 145 20.95 11.35 -12.69
CA ALA A 145 20.84 11.98 -11.38
C ALA A 145 19.49 12.70 -11.16
N THR A 146 18.91 13.29 -12.21
CA THR A 146 17.64 14.02 -12.10
C THR A 146 16.40 13.13 -12.24
N LEU A 147 16.48 12.02 -12.98
CA LEU A 147 15.29 11.23 -13.36
C LEU A 147 15.24 9.84 -12.73
N ARG A 148 16.38 9.26 -12.36
CA ARG A 148 16.48 7.91 -11.80
C ARG A 148 16.42 7.95 -10.28
N PHE A 149 15.25 8.25 -9.74
CA PHE A 149 15.06 8.37 -8.29
C PHE A 149 13.85 7.60 -7.77
N GLY A 150 13.27 6.65 -8.52
CA GLY A 150 12.09 5.89 -8.09
C GLY A 150 12.27 5.11 -6.77
N LEU A 151 11.16 4.56 -6.28
CA LEU A 151 11.11 3.61 -5.15
C LEU A 151 10.58 2.24 -5.62
N PRO A 152 10.96 1.16 -4.92
CA PRO A 152 10.33 -0.14 -5.12
C PRO A 152 8.86 -0.12 -4.70
N ASP A 153 8.04 -0.88 -5.41
CA ASP A 153 6.65 -1.13 -5.05
C ASP A 153 6.63 -2.21 -3.95
N ILE A 154 6.72 -1.76 -2.70
CA ILE A 154 6.64 -2.63 -1.52
C ILE A 154 5.19 -3.04 -1.30
N SER A 155 4.93 -4.35 -1.24
CA SER A 155 3.59 -4.88 -1.02
C SER A 155 3.10 -4.58 0.40
N GLU A 156 2.17 -3.64 0.52
CA GLU A 156 1.53 -3.31 1.79
C GLU A 156 0.22 -4.06 2.02
N ARG A 157 -0.23 -4.84 1.03
CA ARG A 157 -1.55 -5.48 1.02
C ARG A 157 -1.79 -6.28 2.31
N THR A 158 -0.90 -7.22 2.63
CA THR A 158 -1.11 -8.09 3.79
C THR A 158 -0.95 -7.33 5.11
N ILE A 159 -0.04 -6.37 5.19
CA ILE A 159 0.15 -5.53 6.39
C ILE A 159 -1.06 -4.62 6.64
N LEU A 160 -1.64 -4.04 5.59
CA LEU A 160 -2.84 -3.22 5.68
C LEU A 160 -4.07 -4.06 6.05
N GLN A 161 -4.18 -5.29 5.53
CA GLN A 161 -5.22 -6.22 5.98
C GLN A 161 -5.08 -6.55 7.47
N LEU A 162 -3.86 -6.86 7.93
CA LEU A 162 -3.58 -7.10 9.35
C LEU A 162 -3.94 -5.89 10.21
N LYS A 163 -3.66 -4.67 9.76
CA LYS A 163 -3.91 -3.44 10.52
C LYS A 163 -5.40 -3.06 10.53
N ASN A 164 -6.06 -3.07 9.37
CA ASN A 164 -7.41 -2.54 9.21
C ASN A 164 -8.51 -3.55 9.61
N ALA A 165 -8.26 -4.85 9.48
CA ALA A 165 -9.21 -5.90 9.84
C ALA A 165 -9.06 -6.38 11.30
N GLY A 166 -8.28 -5.67 12.12
CA GLY A 166 -7.96 -6.11 13.50
C GLY A 166 -7.07 -7.35 13.57
N GLY A 167 -6.48 -7.77 12.45
CA GLY A 167 -5.63 -8.96 12.32
C GLY A 167 -4.39 -8.95 13.22
N LEU A 168 -3.87 -7.78 13.60
CA LEU A 168 -2.77 -7.67 14.56
C LEU A 168 -3.10 -8.27 15.94
N ARG A 169 -4.38 -8.26 16.36
CA ARG A 169 -4.84 -8.91 17.61
C ARG A 169 -4.77 -10.44 17.49
N LEU A 170 -4.88 -10.97 16.28
CA LEU A 170 -4.90 -12.41 16.00
C LEU A 170 -3.49 -13.03 16.07
N ILE A 171 -2.44 -12.21 15.94
CA ILE A 171 -1.04 -12.70 15.95
C ILE A 171 -0.66 -13.09 17.38
N ARG A 172 -0.59 -14.39 17.65
CA ARG A 172 -0.29 -14.93 18.98
C ARG A 172 1.17 -14.74 19.36
N ASN A 173 2.06 -14.86 18.38
CA ASN A 173 3.49 -14.67 18.60
C ASN A 173 3.85 -13.17 18.66
N LYS A 174 4.13 -12.68 19.88
CA LYS A 174 4.50 -11.28 20.11
C LYS A 174 5.76 -10.85 19.34
N ALA A 175 6.72 -11.74 19.11
CA ALA A 175 7.92 -11.42 18.35
C ALA A 175 7.59 -11.16 16.88
N VAL A 176 6.72 -11.98 16.28
CA VAL A 176 6.21 -11.78 14.91
C VAL A 176 5.43 -10.46 14.82
N SER A 177 4.49 -10.22 15.75
CA SER A 177 3.72 -8.97 15.80
C SER A 177 4.61 -7.71 15.90
N ASN A 178 5.62 -7.75 16.78
CA ASN A 178 6.60 -6.67 16.90
C ASN A 178 7.44 -6.47 15.64
N ALA A 179 7.85 -7.56 14.98
CA ALA A 179 8.62 -7.51 13.75
C ALA A 179 7.81 -6.93 12.58
N ILE A 180 6.51 -7.26 12.47
CA ILE A 180 5.59 -6.65 11.49
C ILE A 180 5.51 -5.14 11.70
N ASN A 181 5.26 -4.70 12.95
CA ASN A 181 5.21 -3.28 13.27
C ASN A 181 6.52 -2.56 12.94
N LYS A 182 7.67 -3.16 13.28
CA LYS A 182 8.98 -2.59 12.97
C LYS A 182 9.21 -2.46 11.47
N HIS A 183 8.87 -3.51 10.71
CA HIS A 183 8.99 -3.51 9.25
C HIS A 183 8.10 -2.42 8.63
N TYR A 184 6.83 -2.34 9.04
CA TYR A 184 5.90 -1.30 8.60
C TYR A 184 6.41 0.12 8.90
N MET A 185 6.96 0.36 10.11
CA MET A 185 7.56 1.65 10.45
C MET A 185 8.77 1.99 9.57
N ASN A 186 9.60 1.01 9.21
CA ASN A 186 10.73 1.22 8.30
C ASN A 186 10.26 1.59 6.89
N VAL A 187 9.24 0.90 6.36
CA VAL A 187 8.64 1.21 5.05
C VAL A 187 8.07 2.63 5.02
N ASN A 188 7.30 3.03 6.04
CA ASN A 188 6.74 4.38 6.12
C ASN A 188 7.81 5.47 6.22
N ARG A 189 8.88 5.22 7.00
CA ARG A 189 10.01 6.16 7.09
C ARG A 189 10.67 6.35 5.73
N MET A 190 10.96 5.25 5.03
CA MET A 190 11.52 5.26 3.68
C MET A 190 10.64 6.06 2.71
N LYS A 191 9.33 5.81 2.70
CA LYS A 191 8.37 6.56 1.85
C LYS A 191 8.36 8.05 2.17
N SER A 192 8.39 8.42 3.44
CA SER A 192 8.43 9.83 3.86
C SER A 192 9.72 10.53 3.43
N THR A 193 10.88 9.88 3.57
CA THR A 193 12.15 10.41 3.08
C THR A 193 12.16 10.54 1.56
N TYR A 194 11.56 9.59 0.85
CA TYR A 194 11.43 9.64 -0.61
C TYR A 194 10.57 10.79 -1.09
N GLU A 195 9.42 11.07 -0.46
CA GLU A 195 8.63 12.24 -0.84
C GLU A 195 9.44 13.54 -0.69
N THR A 196 10.26 13.62 0.35
CA THR A 196 11.20 14.75 0.52
C THR A 196 12.25 14.79 -0.60
N GLU A 197 12.85 13.65 -0.95
CA GLU A 197 13.79 13.55 -2.07
C GLU A 197 13.13 13.98 -3.38
N ARG A 198 11.91 13.53 -3.65
CA ARG A 198 11.15 13.87 -4.86
C ARG A 198 11.01 15.38 -5.04
N PHE A 199 10.70 16.13 -3.98
CA PHE A 199 10.66 17.60 -4.06
C PHE A 199 12.03 18.20 -4.41
N VAL A 200 13.13 17.68 -3.84
CA VAL A 200 14.49 18.16 -4.15
C VAL A 200 14.90 17.78 -5.57
N ARG A 201 14.55 16.59 -6.04
CA ARG A 201 14.81 16.11 -7.41
C ARG A 201 14.13 16.96 -8.46
N LEU A 202 12.89 17.38 -8.21
CA LEU A 202 12.16 18.27 -9.12
C LEU A 202 12.80 19.66 -9.21
N LYS A 203 13.31 20.19 -8.10
CA LYS A 203 14.11 21.45 -8.11
C LYS A 203 15.44 21.27 -8.86
N LEU A 204 16.11 20.14 -8.65
CA LEU A 204 17.32 19.82 -9.39
C LEU A 204 17.05 19.71 -10.91
N LEU A 205 15.92 19.13 -11.30
CA LEU A 205 15.47 19.07 -12.69
C LEU A 205 15.23 20.46 -13.30
N ASP A 206 14.66 21.39 -12.52
CA ASP A 206 14.45 22.78 -12.93
C ASP A 206 15.80 23.52 -13.07
N SER A 207 16.68 23.42 -12.06
CA SER A 207 18.00 24.05 -12.08
C SER A 207 18.88 23.58 -13.25
N ARG A 208 18.70 22.32 -13.70
CA ARG A 208 19.38 21.74 -14.86
C ARG A 208 19.12 22.52 -16.15
N ALA A 209 17.93 23.13 -16.30
CA ALA A 209 17.57 23.89 -17.50
C ALA A 209 18.46 25.13 -17.70
N ASN A 210 19.13 25.62 -16.65
CA ASN A 210 20.09 26.72 -16.75
C ASN A 210 21.49 26.25 -17.22
N LEU A 211 21.76 24.94 -17.21
CA LEU A 211 23.05 24.39 -17.61
C LEU A 211 23.05 23.85 -19.03
N PHE A 212 21.94 23.24 -19.48
CA PHE A 212 21.88 22.51 -20.74
C PHE A 212 20.70 22.93 -21.60
N ASP A 213 20.94 23.03 -22.91
CA ASP A 213 19.89 23.34 -23.87
C ASP A 213 18.86 22.19 -23.95
N ALA A 214 17.58 22.54 -23.96
CA ALA A 214 16.49 21.57 -23.97
C ALA A 214 16.57 20.59 -25.15
N SER A 215 17.10 21.03 -26.30
CA SER A 215 17.24 20.21 -27.51
C SER A 215 18.12 18.97 -27.31
N VAL A 216 19.04 19.00 -26.34
CA VAL A 216 19.90 17.85 -26.02
C VAL A 216 19.10 16.72 -25.37
N PHE A 217 17.98 17.02 -24.70
CA PHE A 217 17.12 16.05 -24.01
C PHE A 217 16.04 15.42 -24.89
N ILE A 218 15.84 15.91 -26.12
CA ILE A 218 14.82 15.39 -27.05
C ILE A 218 15.35 14.19 -27.84
N GLN A 219 16.67 14.00 -27.89
CA GLN A 219 17.28 12.99 -28.74
C GLN A 219 17.24 11.59 -28.11
N PRO A 220 16.77 10.56 -28.83
CA PRO A 220 16.75 9.18 -28.34
C PRO A 220 18.17 8.65 -28.09
N GLU A 221 19.15 9.14 -28.84
CA GLU A 221 20.58 8.92 -28.60
C GLU A 221 21.25 10.22 -28.21
N ILE A 222 22.01 10.19 -27.11
CA ILE A 222 22.75 11.36 -26.62
C ILE A 222 23.89 11.67 -27.60
N PRO A 223 23.94 12.86 -28.23
CA PRO A 223 25.04 13.24 -29.11
C PRO A 223 26.38 13.16 -28.38
N ARG A 224 27.36 12.45 -28.94
CA ARG A 224 28.71 12.37 -28.34
C ARG A 224 29.46 13.70 -28.42
N GLU A 225 29.10 14.54 -29.39
CA GLU A 225 29.72 15.83 -29.66
C GLU A 225 28.66 16.93 -29.74
N GLY A 226 29.09 18.18 -29.59
CA GLY A 226 28.21 19.35 -29.73
C GLY A 226 27.41 19.74 -28.47
N ILE A 227 27.43 18.91 -27.42
CA ILE A 227 26.88 19.30 -26.11
C ILE A 227 27.77 20.37 -25.51
N LYS A 228 27.19 21.51 -25.14
CA LYS A 228 27.88 22.61 -24.47
C LYS A 228 27.08 23.04 -23.25
N LEU A 229 27.77 23.57 -22.25
CA LEU A 229 27.09 24.31 -21.19
C LEU A 229 26.53 25.61 -21.77
N MET A 230 25.32 25.97 -21.38
CA MET A 230 24.69 27.24 -21.78
C MET A 230 25.28 28.43 -21.01
N THR A 231 25.97 28.19 -19.91
CA THR A 231 26.50 29.21 -19.02
C THR A 231 27.84 28.82 -18.43
N ASN A 232 28.68 29.84 -18.19
CA ASN A 232 29.90 29.75 -17.41
C ASN A 232 29.83 30.60 -16.12
N ASP A 233 28.63 31.11 -15.79
CA ASP A 233 28.40 31.90 -14.59
C ASP A 233 28.65 31.06 -13.32
N TYR A 234 29.54 31.56 -12.47
CA TYR A 234 29.91 30.88 -11.23
C TYR A 234 28.73 30.68 -10.29
N VAL A 235 27.84 31.68 -10.16
CA VAL A 235 26.69 31.63 -9.25
C VAL A 235 25.71 30.55 -9.71
N ILE A 236 25.42 30.49 -11.01
CA ILE A 236 24.50 29.47 -11.56
C ILE A 236 25.07 28.06 -11.37
N ILE A 237 26.34 27.86 -11.70
CA ILE A 237 27.00 26.54 -11.59
C ILE A 237 27.11 26.11 -10.12
N ASN A 238 27.48 27.04 -9.22
CA ASN A 238 27.58 26.75 -7.80
C ASN A 238 26.21 26.45 -7.17
N HIS A 239 25.15 27.13 -7.62
CA HIS A 239 23.79 26.84 -7.19
C HIS A 239 23.37 25.42 -7.61
N PHE A 240 23.57 25.06 -8.88
CA PHE A 240 23.28 23.72 -9.38
C PHE A 240 24.06 22.63 -8.63
N MET A 241 25.37 22.84 -8.37
CA MET A 241 26.16 21.90 -7.55
C MET A 241 25.61 21.76 -6.12
N SER A 242 25.08 22.84 -5.54
CA SER A 242 24.45 22.82 -4.23
C SER A 242 23.17 21.97 -4.23
N ASP A 243 22.34 22.08 -5.27
CA ASP A 243 21.15 21.25 -5.46
C ASP A 243 21.50 19.77 -5.65
N VAL A 244 22.56 19.49 -6.41
CA VAL A 244 23.11 18.14 -6.58
C VAL A 244 23.52 17.55 -5.22
N LEU A 245 24.23 18.31 -4.39
CA LEU A 245 24.67 17.86 -3.07
C LEU A 245 23.50 17.66 -2.09
N ALA A 246 22.45 18.48 -2.18
CA ALA A 246 21.23 18.28 -1.40
C ALA A 246 20.53 16.97 -1.80
N ALA A 247 20.39 16.72 -3.10
CA ALA A 247 19.79 15.49 -3.62
C ALA A 247 20.64 14.25 -3.26
N LYS A 248 21.97 14.37 -3.30
CA LYS A 248 22.90 13.31 -2.89
C LYS A 248 22.68 12.89 -1.44
N GLN A 249 22.57 13.86 -0.52
CA GLN A 249 22.39 13.57 0.91
C GLN A 249 21.12 12.75 1.17
N LEU A 250 20.01 13.11 0.50
CA LEU A 250 18.75 12.36 0.61
C LEU A 250 18.85 10.97 -0.04
N ASN A 251 19.51 10.85 -1.20
CA ASN A 251 19.77 9.55 -1.82
C ASN A 251 20.55 8.61 -0.91
N LYS A 252 21.64 9.09 -0.30
CA LYS A 252 22.46 8.31 0.63
C LYS A 252 21.66 7.86 1.85
N ARG A 253 20.81 8.72 2.38
CA ARG A 253 19.89 8.37 3.46
C ARG A 253 18.91 7.27 3.02
N LEU A 254 18.32 7.40 1.84
CA LEU A 254 17.38 6.41 1.29
C LEU A 254 18.03 5.06 1.03
N ILE A 255 19.27 5.00 0.56
CA ILE A 255 20.03 3.73 0.45
C ILE A 255 20.06 3.03 1.81
N GLY A 256 20.38 3.77 2.88
CA GLY A 256 20.37 3.24 4.24
C GLY A 256 18.99 2.77 4.69
N GLU A 257 17.93 3.54 4.41
CA GLU A 257 16.56 3.18 4.79
C GLU A 257 16.04 1.96 4.00
N LEU A 258 16.35 1.85 2.70
CA LEU A 258 16.07 0.67 1.88
C LEU A 258 16.75 -0.58 2.44
N ASP A 259 18.02 -0.49 2.84
CA ASP A 259 18.74 -1.59 3.47
C ASP A 259 18.12 -1.98 4.83
N GLN A 260 17.62 -1.03 5.61
CA GLN A 260 16.86 -1.32 6.84
C GLN A 260 15.54 -2.03 6.55
N VAL A 261 14.80 -1.62 5.52
CA VAL A 261 13.59 -2.32 5.07
C VAL A 261 13.96 -3.75 4.69
N LYS A 262 14.96 -3.95 3.83
CA LYS A 262 15.45 -5.27 3.40
C LYS A 262 15.81 -6.18 4.58
N LYS A 263 16.58 -5.68 5.54
CA LYS A 263 16.95 -6.42 6.77
C LYS A 263 15.74 -6.79 7.61
N SER A 264 14.79 -5.86 7.77
CA SER A 264 13.56 -6.14 8.51
C SER A 264 12.64 -7.14 7.79
N SER A 265 12.58 -7.12 6.46
CA SER A 265 11.86 -8.11 5.65
C SER A 265 12.44 -9.52 5.84
N ALA A 266 13.77 -9.66 5.70
CA ALA A 266 14.44 -10.94 5.87
C ALA A 266 14.26 -11.50 7.29
N HIS A 267 14.40 -10.64 8.31
CA HIS A 267 14.19 -11.04 9.70
C HIS A 267 12.75 -11.47 9.98
N LEU A 268 11.77 -10.70 9.48
CA LEU A 268 10.36 -11.02 9.64
C LEU A 268 9.99 -12.34 8.96
N LYS A 269 10.46 -12.56 7.72
CA LYS A 269 10.30 -13.83 7.00
C LYS A 269 10.82 -15.01 7.81
N GLN A 270 12.04 -14.93 8.33
CA GLN A 270 12.63 -15.99 9.15
C GLN A 270 11.82 -16.28 10.43
N LEU A 271 11.27 -15.24 11.06
CA LEU A 271 10.41 -15.43 12.25
C LEU A 271 9.10 -16.13 11.90
N ILE A 272 8.48 -15.76 10.77
CA ILE A 272 7.25 -16.39 10.30
C ILE A 272 7.51 -17.85 9.94
N GLU A 273 8.54 -18.14 9.15
CA GLU A 273 8.89 -19.52 8.73
C GLU A 273 9.19 -20.45 9.91
N LYS A 274 9.72 -19.90 11.01
CA LYS A 274 9.98 -20.66 12.24
C LYS A 274 8.71 -20.99 13.03
N GLU A 275 7.77 -20.05 13.08
CA GLU A 275 6.56 -20.14 13.92
C GLU A 275 5.41 -20.85 13.20
N TYR A 276 5.28 -20.63 11.90
CA TYR A 276 4.23 -21.18 11.04
C TYR A 276 4.92 -22.13 10.05
N PRO A 277 5.00 -23.44 10.35
CA PRO A 277 5.65 -24.40 9.48
C PRO A 277 4.88 -24.47 8.16
N ILE A 278 5.42 -23.79 7.15
CA ILE A 278 4.92 -23.81 5.78
C ILE A 278 4.99 -25.28 5.31
N LYS A 279 3.84 -25.89 5.02
CA LYS A 279 3.76 -27.24 4.45
C LYS A 279 4.18 -27.26 2.99
#